data_AF-A0A017RXP9-F1
#
_entry.id   AF-A0A017RXP9-F1
#
_cell.length_a   1.000
_cell.length_b   1.000
_cell.length_c   1.000
_cell.angle_alpha   90.00
_cell.angle_beta   90.00
_cell.angle_gamma   90.00
#
_symmetry.space_group_name_H-M   'P 1'
#
loop_
_entity.id
_entity.type
_entity.pdbx_description
1 polymer ?
#
loop_
_entity_poly.entity_id
_entity_poly.type
_entity_poly.pdbx_seq_one_letter_code
_entity_poly.pdbx_strand_id
1 'polypeptide(L)'
;MIDLKDLNKEQREAVESTEGPLLILAGAGSGKTRVLTYRIANLIEKGVFPGNILAITFTNKAAAEMKERIQGLVGEEARNMWVSTFHSTCVRILRQDIDKIGYNKNFVIYDTNDQEKLIKECLKELNLDEKLYVPKDIINKIGSQKDVLIDADTFYRKNANDFKTRKIAEIYKLYQKKLKDNNALDFDDIIMKTVLLFKEHDDVLKYYQRKFRYIMVDEYQDTNKAQYELIKLMSSEHKNLCVVGDDDQCILKGMKITTPNGDSNIEEIKEKDNVVCAAGYGEAGIGVVDKVMKKKYVGPVIKVTTKTGREIKATPNHIGFAKINANPGVYYVYLMYKRGVGFRIGQTQDVRSRKGEIVSGLYVRLNQEHADKMWILKVCNNKAEASYYEQFFAFRYGIPTTVFETTGRKMSMTQEYINKIFNEINTQEAASRLMEDNMIFEEYPHHICNAVIKGQSTRRIVNICSFGGKRYQGTNCCSHRIALITSGDELKKSAQENDFPVRDGQRDTWRIETERKDYDEAVLYAKKIAQIDNDLEIVKKARLTEEKSFDYMHLHI
;
A
#
# COMPACT_ATOMS: atom_id res chain seq x y z
N MET A 1 30.96 -3.13 9.76
CA MET A 1 30.65 -4.42 9.14
C MET A 1 29.26 -4.78 9.60
N ILE A 2 28.27 -4.57 8.74
CA ILE A 2 26.87 -4.88 8.95
C ILE A 2 26.80 -6.38 9.19
N ASP A 3 26.15 -6.78 10.28
CA ASP A 3 25.97 -8.19 10.55
C ASP A 3 24.89 -8.73 9.60
N LEU A 4 25.33 -9.48 8.58
CA LEU A 4 24.43 -10.16 7.64
C LEU A 4 23.90 -11.49 8.19
N LYS A 5 24.26 -11.88 9.42
CA LYS A 5 23.81 -13.15 10.03
C LYS A 5 22.31 -13.17 10.32
N ASP A 6 21.68 -12.00 10.46
CA ASP A 6 20.23 -11.89 10.69
C ASP A 6 19.41 -12.01 9.39
N LEU A 7 20.05 -12.26 8.24
CA LEU A 7 19.39 -12.53 6.96
C LEU A 7 19.35 -14.02 6.66
N ASN A 8 18.22 -14.49 6.12
CA ASN A 8 18.17 -15.84 5.55
C ASN A 8 19.06 -15.94 4.29
N LYS A 9 19.24 -17.16 3.77
CA LYS A 9 20.14 -17.41 2.64
C LYS A 9 19.76 -16.59 1.40
N GLU A 10 18.48 -16.55 1.05
CA GLU A 10 17.95 -15.87 -0.12
C GLU A 10 18.03 -14.34 0.01
N GLN A 11 17.71 -13.81 1.20
CA GLN A 11 17.86 -12.39 1.54
C GLN A 11 19.34 -11.98 1.48
N ARG A 12 20.24 -12.80 2.01
CA ARG A 12 21.68 -12.57 1.96
C ARG A 12 22.20 -12.58 0.53
N GLU A 13 21.78 -13.54 -0.29
CA GLU A 13 22.12 -13.59 -1.72
C GLU A 13 21.65 -12.31 -2.43
N ALA A 14 20.44 -11.85 -2.16
CA ALA A 14 19.91 -10.59 -2.70
C ALA A 14 20.69 -9.36 -2.22
N VAL A 15 21.15 -9.34 -0.97
CA VAL A 15 21.97 -8.24 -0.41
C VAL A 15 23.39 -8.24 -0.96
N GLU A 16 23.99 -9.41 -1.18
CA GLU A 16 25.36 -9.56 -1.66
C GLU A 16 25.50 -9.35 -3.18
N SER A 17 24.44 -9.60 -3.96
CA SER A 17 24.43 -9.52 -5.43
C SER A 17 24.42 -8.09 -5.95
N THR A 18 25.49 -7.30 -5.76
CA THR A 18 25.48 -5.84 -5.93
C THR A 18 25.43 -5.33 -7.39
N GLU A 19 26.07 -6.02 -8.32
CA GLU A 19 26.19 -5.58 -9.71
C GLU A 19 25.14 -6.22 -10.63
N GLY A 20 24.78 -5.50 -11.69
CA GLY A 20 23.82 -5.92 -12.69
C GLY A 20 22.35 -5.76 -12.26
N PRO A 21 21.43 -6.06 -13.18
CA PRO A 21 20.00 -5.98 -12.90
C PRO A 21 19.58 -7.13 -11.97
N LEU A 22 18.87 -6.79 -10.90
CA LEU A 22 18.36 -7.71 -9.90
C LEU A 22 16.85 -7.54 -9.75
N LEU A 23 16.10 -8.61 -9.95
CA LEU A 23 14.67 -8.69 -9.64
C LEU A 23 14.50 -9.58 -8.42
N ILE A 24 13.97 -9.01 -7.35
CA ILE A 24 13.66 -9.73 -6.12
C ILE A 24 12.14 -9.94 -6.10
N LEU A 25 11.73 -11.17 -6.37
CA LEU A 25 10.35 -11.60 -6.21
C LEU A 25 10.16 -12.04 -4.76
N ALA A 26 9.40 -11.25 -4.02
CA ALA A 26 9.33 -11.38 -2.58
C ALA A 26 7.88 -11.18 -2.15
N GLY A 27 7.23 -12.26 -1.70
CA GLY A 27 5.88 -12.23 -1.13
C GLY A 27 5.81 -11.29 0.08
N ALA A 28 4.74 -10.53 0.32
CA ALA A 28 4.68 -9.44 1.34
C ALA A 28 5.68 -9.50 2.55
N GLY A 29 5.41 -9.84 3.82
CA GLY A 29 6.34 -9.96 4.96
C GLY A 29 7.57 -10.90 4.83
N SER A 30 8.08 -11.19 3.64
CA SER A 30 9.42 -11.81 3.40
C SER A 30 10.61 -10.87 3.67
N GLY A 31 10.33 -9.67 4.18
CA GLY A 31 11.35 -8.67 4.47
C GLY A 31 11.79 -7.87 3.25
N LYS A 32 10.92 -7.61 2.26
CA LYS A 32 11.23 -6.80 1.05
C LYS A 32 12.01 -5.52 1.36
N THR A 33 11.44 -4.69 2.23
CA THR A 33 12.05 -3.43 2.66
C THR A 33 13.34 -3.69 3.43
N ARG A 34 13.42 -4.76 4.25
CA ARG A 34 14.65 -5.13 4.98
C ARG A 34 15.78 -5.49 4.01
N VAL A 35 15.50 -6.29 3.00
CA VAL A 35 16.47 -6.68 1.96
C VAL A 35 16.98 -5.44 1.24
N LEU A 36 16.10 -4.52 0.82
CA LEU A 36 16.53 -3.26 0.20
C LEU A 36 17.42 -2.42 1.12
N THR A 37 17.03 -2.23 2.39
CA THR A 37 17.81 -1.41 3.32
C THR A 37 19.17 -2.03 3.64
N TYR A 38 19.24 -3.35 3.84
CA TYR A 38 20.49 -4.06 4.07
C TYR A 38 21.38 -4.08 2.83
N ARG A 39 20.79 -4.18 1.64
CA ARG A 39 21.52 -4.08 0.37
C ARG A 39 22.17 -2.71 0.20
N ILE A 40 21.43 -1.65 0.46
CA ILE A 40 21.95 -0.27 0.44
C ILE A 40 23.10 -0.12 1.44
N ALA A 41 22.90 -0.61 2.65
CA ALA A 41 23.90 -0.54 3.70
C ALA A 41 25.17 -1.33 3.32
N ASN A 42 25.04 -2.53 2.75
CA ASN A 42 26.15 -3.34 2.22
C ASN A 42 26.91 -2.64 1.09
N LEU A 43 26.21 -1.94 0.19
CA LEU A 43 26.87 -1.14 -0.86
C LEU A 43 27.73 -0.03 -0.26
N ILE A 44 27.21 0.68 0.74
CA ILE A 44 27.92 1.76 1.41
C ILE A 44 29.18 1.22 2.11
N GLU A 45 29.07 0.09 2.83
CA GLU A 45 30.23 -0.55 3.45
C GLU A 45 31.28 -1.04 2.45
N LYS A 46 30.86 -1.45 1.25
CA LYS A 46 31.77 -1.77 0.14
C LYS A 46 32.40 -0.53 -0.53
N GLY A 47 32.19 0.66 0.03
CA GLY A 47 32.79 1.91 -0.42
C GLY A 47 31.97 2.65 -1.48
N VAL A 48 30.71 2.28 -1.72
CA VAL A 48 29.82 3.05 -2.59
C VAL A 48 29.40 4.34 -1.88
N PHE A 49 29.76 5.48 -2.46
CA PHE A 49 29.34 6.77 -1.93
C PHE A 49 27.80 6.87 -1.88
N PRO A 50 27.18 7.21 -0.73
CA PRO A 50 25.72 7.23 -0.57
C PRO A 50 24.99 8.12 -1.58
N GLY A 51 25.61 9.21 -2.03
CA GLY A 51 25.06 10.09 -3.06
C GLY A 51 24.95 9.45 -4.46
N ASN A 52 25.56 8.28 -4.67
CA ASN A 52 25.46 7.50 -5.88
C ASN A 52 24.34 6.44 -5.86
N ILE A 53 23.56 6.40 -4.77
CA ILE A 53 22.48 5.46 -4.58
C ILE A 53 21.14 6.21 -4.61
N LEU A 54 20.20 5.71 -5.42
CA LEU A 54 18.82 6.20 -5.48
C LEU A 54 17.87 5.09 -5.05
N ALA A 55 17.10 5.32 -4.00
CA ALA A 55 16.00 4.45 -3.58
C ALA A 55 14.65 5.14 -3.81
N ILE A 56 13.78 4.48 -4.56
CA ILE A 56 12.45 4.95 -4.95
C ILE A 56 11.38 4.10 -4.26
N THR A 57 10.39 4.76 -3.65
CA THR A 57 9.18 4.13 -3.09
C THR A 57 7.90 4.80 -3.62
N PHE A 58 6.74 4.21 -3.36
CA PHE A 58 5.45 4.76 -3.81
C PHE A 58 4.86 5.81 -2.87
N THR A 59 5.25 5.84 -1.60
CA THR A 59 4.67 6.75 -0.60
C THR A 59 5.76 7.49 0.17
N ASN A 60 5.46 8.73 0.56
CA ASN A 60 6.38 9.52 1.38
C ASN A 60 6.68 8.83 2.72
N LYS A 61 5.70 8.13 3.29
CA LYS A 61 5.85 7.32 4.50
C LYS A 61 6.87 6.20 4.31
N ALA A 62 6.72 5.39 3.25
CA ALA A 62 7.67 4.31 2.97
C ALA A 62 9.09 4.86 2.68
N ALA A 63 9.21 5.99 1.99
CA ALA A 63 10.50 6.66 1.81
C ALA A 63 11.12 7.10 3.15
N ALA A 64 10.32 7.67 4.05
CA ALA A 64 10.78 8.11 5.37
C ALA A 64 11.22 6.93 6.24
N GLU A 65 10.41 5.87 6.32
CA GLU A 65 10.72 4.65 7.07
C GLU A 65 11.96 3.94 6.51
N MET A 66 12.08 3.83 5.18
CA MET A 66 13.26 3.25 4.54
C MET A 66 14.51 4.08 4.86
N LYS A 67 14.40 5.41 4.82
CA LYS A 67 15.52 6.32 5.16
C LYS A 67 15.95 6.17 6.62
N GLU A 68 15.00 6.12 7.55
CA GLU A 68 15.26 5.91 8.98
C GLU A 68 15.96 4.56 9.23
N ARG A 69 15.50 3.49 8.57
CA ARG A 69 16.14 2.17 8.64
C ARG A 69 17.57 2.19 8.12
N ILE A 70 17.83 2.83 6.97
CA ILE A 70 19.20 2.95 6.42
C ILE A 70 20.08 3.76 7.37
N GLN A 71 19.58 4.86 7.92
CA GLN A 71 20.30 5.67 8.91
C GLN A 71 20.64 4.88 10.17
N GLY A 72 19.74 4.00 10.62
CA GLY A 72 20.02 3.09 11.73
C GLY A 72 21.14 2.07 11.44
N LEU A 73 21.35 1.70 10.18
CA LEU A 73 22.36 0.72 9.77
C LEU A 73 23.75 1.32 9.49
N VAL A 74 23.81 2.49 8.82
CA VAL A 74 25.09 3.10 8.38
C VAL A 74 25.35 4.49 8.97
N GLY A 75 24.47 4.97 9.85
CA GLY A 75 24.60 6.27 10.50
C GLY A 75 24.37 7.45 9.56
N GLU A 76 25.03 8.57 9.85
CA GLU A 76 24.77 9.86 9.20
C GLU A 76 25.25 9.94 7.74
N GLU A 77 26.06 8.99 7.29
CA GLU A 77 26.50 8.89 5.88
C GLU A 77 25.31 8.78 4.92
N ALA A 78 24.20 8.18 5.38
CA ALA A 78 22.96 8.05 4.62
C ALA A 78 22.26 9.38 4.33
N ARG A 79 22.61 10.51 4.98
CA ARG A 79 21.94 11.81 4.76
C ARG A 79 22.02 12.29 3.32
N ASN A 80 23.11 11.97 2.62
CA ASN A 80 23.37 12.42 1.25
C ASN A 80 22.69 11.55 0.19
N MET A 81 22.11 10.41 0.58
CA MET A 81 21.41 9.49 -0.30
C MET A 81 20.05 10.04 -0.71
N TRP A 82 19.61 9.72 -1.93
CA TRP A 82 18.25 10.01 -2.36
C TRP A 82 17.36 8.82 -2.02
N VAL A 83 16.52 8.99 -0.98
CA VAL A 83 15.44 8.08 -0.62
C VAL A 83 14.14 8.86 -0.72
N SER A 84 13.34 8.61 -1.76
CA SER A 84 12.15 9.44 -2.02
C SER A 84 11.14 8.75 -2.93
N THR A 85 10.00 9.40 -3.19
CA THR A 85 9.05 8.90 -4.17
C THR A 85 9.47 9.23 -5.60
N PHE A 86 8.81 8.61 -6.60
CA PHE A 86 8.95 8.98 -8.00
C PHE A 86 8.79 10.49 -8.23
N HIS A 87 7.72 11.07 -7.68
CA HIS A 87 7.39 12.48 -7.84
C HIS A 87 8.43 13.37 -7.16
N SER A 88 8.83 13.06 -5.92
CA SER A 88 9.88 13.83 -5.23
C SER A 88 11.22 13.79 -5.97
N THR A 89 11.57 12.64 -6.55
CA THR A 89 12.77 12.49 -7.39
C THR A 89 12.67 13.38 -8.64
N CYS A 90 11.56 13.26 -9.37
CA CYS A 90 11.31 14.01 -10.61
C CYS A 90 11.23 15.52 -10.37
N VAL A 91 10.53 15.98 -9.34
CA VAL A 91 10.51 17.40 -8.96
C VAL A 91 11.92 17.89 -8.72
N ARG A 92 12.75 17.15 -7.96
CA ARG A 92 14.13 17.56 -7.70
C ARG A 92 14.97 17.65 -8.96
N ILE A 93 14.74 16.77 -9.94
CA ILE A 93 15.38 16.82 -11.27
C ILE A 93 14.91 18.05 -12.04
N LEU A 94 13.59 18.24 -12.16
CA LEU A 94 13.00 19.35 -12.90
C LEU A 94 13.37 20.71 -12.32
N ARG A 95 13.42 20.85 -10.99
CA ARG A 95 13.88 22.08 -10.33
C ARG A 95 15.30 22.47 -10.73
N GLN A 96 16.12 21.52 -11.17
CA GLN A 96 17.49 21.77 -11.60
C GLN A 96 17.61 22.11 -13.09
N ASP A 97 16.85 21.43 -13.96
CA ASP A 97 17.11 21.41 -15.42
C ASP A 97 15.87 21.61 -16.32
N ILE A 98 14.68 21.90 -15.79
CA ILE A 98 13.46 22.04 -16.61
C ILE A 98 13.49 23.23 -17.58
N ASP A 99 14.38 24.20 -17.36
CA ASP A 99 14.60 25.33 -18.26
C ASP A 99 15.02 24.92 -19.66
N LYS A 100 15.67 23.76 -19.79
CA LYS A 100 16.05 23.19 -21.08
C LYS A 100 14.85 22.84 -21.96
N ILE A 101 13.71 22.49 -21.36
CA ILE A 101 12.45 22.19 -22.08
C ILE A 101 11.44 23.36 -22.06
N GLY A 102 11.94 24.57 -21.77
CA GLY A 102 11.19 25.82 -21.93
C GLY A 102 10.20 26.13 -20.81
N TYR A 103 10.54 25.79 -19.56
CA TYR A 103 9.86 26.24 -18.34
C TYR A 103 10.82 27.05 -17.46
N ASN A 104 10.33 27.74 -16.43
CA ASN A 104 11.21 28.27 -15.40
C ASN A 104 11.32 27.29 -14.23
N LYS A 105 12.50 27.23 -13.59
CA LYS A 105 12.80 26.31 -12.47
C LYS A 105 11.87 26.48 -11.27
N ASN A 106 11.24 27.64 -11.11
CA ASN A 106 10.28 27.97 -10.06
C ASN A 106 8.82 27.64 -10.44
N PHE A 107 8.58 26.65 -11.30
CA PHE A 107 7.24 26.20 -11.67
C PHE A 107 6.32 25.88 -10.48
N VAL A 108 5.03 26.10 -10.64
CA VAL A 108 4.02 25.75 -9.64
C VAL A 108 3.50 24.34 -9.93
N ILE A 109 3.21 23.57 -8.89
CA ILE A 109 2.58 22.25 -9.03
C ILE A 109 1.08 22.44 -8.75
N TYR A 110 0.25 22.20 -9.77
CA TYR A 110 -1.21 22.34 -9.66
C TYR A 110 -1.81 21.10 -8.99
N ASP A 111 -2.58 21.34 -7.94
CA ASP A 111 -3.42 20.32 -7.32
C ASP A 111 -4.66 20.03 -8.19
N THR A 112 -5.55 19.13 -7.75
CA THR A 112 -6.75 18.77 -8.53
C THR A 112 -7.68 19.97 -8.76
N ASN A 113 -7.69 20.91 -7.83
CA ASN A 113 -8.56 22.06 -7.84
C ASN A 113 -8.11 23.11 -8.85
N ASP A 114 -6.81 23.37 -8.90
CA ASP A 114 -6.20 24.23 -9.90
C ASP A 114 -6.38 23.65 -11.31
N GLN A 115 -6.25 22.32 -11.44
CA GLN A 115 -6.53 21.63 -12.70
C GLN A 115 -7.99 21.79 -13.15
N GLU A 116 -8.96 21.62 -12.24
CA GLU A 116 -10.38 21.79 -12.55
C GLU A 116 -10.73 23.21 -13.00
N LYS A 117 -10.16 24.23 -12.33
CA LYS A 117 -10.34 25.64 -12.73
C LYS A 117 -9.79 25.86 -14.14
N LEU A 118 -8.58 25.37 -14.41
CA LEU A 118 -7.94 25.55 -15.71
C LEU A 118 -8.68 24.82 -16.83
N ILE A 119 -9.23 23.63 -16.56
CA ILE A 119 -10.06 22.91 -17.53
C ILE A 119 -11.37 23.66 -17.80
N LYS A 120 -12.04 24.23 -16.80
CA LYS A 120 -13.23 25.07 -17.03
C LYS A 120 -12.92 26.27 -17.91
N GLU A 121 -11.77 26.91 -17.72
CA GLU A 121 -11.32 27.97 -18.61
C GLU A 121 -11.12 27.47 -20.05
N CYS A 122 -10.53 26.29 -20.23
CA CYS A 122 -10.39 25.66 -21.55
C CYS A 122 -11.74 25.37 -22.21
N LEU A 123 -12.71 24.84 -21.45
CA LEU A 123 -14.05 24.56 -21.96
C LEU A 123 -14.77 25.83 -22.41
N LYS A 124 -14.66 26.90 -21.61
CA LYS A 124 -15.21 28.21 -21.95
C LYS A 124 -14.60 28.76 -23.24
N GLU A 125 -13.27 28.68 -23.39
CA GLU A 125 -12.57 29.17 -24.59
C GLU A 125 -12.92 28.36 -25.85
N LEU A 126 -13.15 27.05 -25.70
CA LEU A 126 -13.55 26.16 -26.80
C LEU A 126 -15.07 26.16 -27.07
N ASN A 127 -15.86 26.95 -26.33
CA ASN A 127 -17.33 26.97 -26.37
C ASN A 127 -17.96 25.56 -26.19
N LEU A 128 -17.46 24.80 -25.21
CA LEU A 128 -17.95 23.45 -24.89
C LEU A 128 -18.79 23.47 -23.61
N ASP A 129 -19.86 22.66 -23.59
CA ASP A 129 -20.76 22.53 -22.45
C ASP A 129 -20.14 21.67 -21.34
N GLU A 130 -19.96 22.25 -20.15
CA GLU A 130 -19.44 21.57 -18.95
C GLU A 130 -20.28 20.35 -18.53
N LYS A 131 -21.58 20.29 -18.87
CA LYS A 131 -22.44 19.13 -18.58
C LYS A 131 -22.11 17.93 -19.47
N LEU A 132 -21.66 18.19 -20.71
CA LEU A 132 -21.25 17.15 -21.65
C LEU A 132 -19.78 16.75 -21.46
N TYR A 133 -18.97 17.71 -21.04
CA TYR A 133 -17.53 17.59 -20.87
C TYR A 133 -17.16 17.92 -19.41
N VAL A 134 -17.45 17.00 -18.50
CA VAL A 134 -17.23 17.20 -17.07
C VAL A 134 -15.72 17.35 -16.78
N PRO A 135 -15.27 18.45 -16.13
CA PRO A 135 -13.84 18.71 -15.91
C PRO A 135 -13.06 17.57 -15.25
N LYS A 136 -13.65 16.93 -14.22
CA LYS A 136 -13.04 15.78 -13.51
C LYS A 136 -12.79 14.60 -14.44
N ASP A 137 -13.74 14.29 -15.32
CA ASP A 137 -13.61 13.17 -16.26
C ASP A 137 -12.53 13.45 -17.30
N ILE A 138 -12.41 14.71 -17.73
CA ILE A 138 -11.34 15.15 -18.64
C ILE A 138 -9.98 15.03 -17.98
N ILE A 139 -9.82 15.51 -16.74
CA ILE A 139 -8.56 15.41 -15.97
C ILE A 139 -8.15 13.95 -15.85
N ASN A 140 -9.05 13.07 -15.43
CA ASN A 140 -8.76 11.64 -15.32
C ASN A 140 -8.37 11.04 -16.68
N LYS A 141 -9.06 11.43 -17.76
CA LYS A 141 -8.71 10.97 -19.11
C LYS A 141 -7.33 11.45 -19.53
N ILE A 142 -7.00 12.72 -19.30
CA ILE A 142 -5.68 13.30 -19.59
C ILE A 142 -4.60 12.59 -18.78
N GLY A 143 -4.78 12.43 -17.46
CA GLY A 143 -3.85 11.73 -16.58
C GLY A 143 -3.56 10.30 -17.07
N SER A 144 -4.61 9.55 -17.44
CA SER A 144 -4.44 8.20 -18.01
C SER A 144 -3.61 8.16 -19.29
N GLN A 145 -3.61 9.25 -20.09
CA GLN A 145 -2.76 9.35 -21.28
C GLN A 145 -1.31 9.70 -20.91
N LYS A 146 -1.12 10.59 -19.92
CA LYS A 146 0.21 10.96 -19.39
C LYS A 146 0.91 9.75 -18.74
N ASP A 147 0.17 8.91 -18.02
CA ASP A 147 0.67 7.66 -17.42
C ASP A 147 1.26 6.68 -18.44
N VAL A 148 0.81 6.76 -19.70
CA VAL A 148 1.32 5.97 -20.82
C VAL A 148 2.17 6.78 -21.81
N LEU A 149 2.61 7.98 -21.40
CA LEU A 149 3.45 8.89 -22.17
C LEU A 149 2.86 9.33 -23.51
N ILE A 150 1.54 9.51 -23.57
CA ILE A 150 0.85 10.04 -24.75
C ILE A 150 0.63 11.55 -24.57
N ASP A 151 1.29 12.34 -25.40
CA ASP A 151 1.08 13.79 -25.49
C ASP A 151 -0.23 14.14 -26.22
N ALA A 152 -0.64 15.41 -26.12
CA ALA A 152 -1.91 15.88 -26.68
C ALA A 152 -2.01 15.74 -28.20
N ASP A 153 -0.94 15.97 -28.95
CA ASP A 153 -0.92 15.87 -30.41
C ASP A 153 -0.98 14.41 -30.86
N THR A 154 -0.29 13.52 -30.15
CA THR A 154 -0.36 12.07 -30.36
C THR A 154 -1.75 11.52 -30.00
N PHE A 155 -2.33 11.98 -28.89
CA PHE A 155 -3.69 11.62 -28.49
C PHE A 155 -4.73 12.05 -29.54
N TYR A 156 -4.60 13.26 -30.06
CA TYR A 156 -5.45 13.79 -31.14
C TYR A 156 -5.37 12.91 -32.40
N ARG A 157 -4.15 12.60 -32.87
CA ARG A 157 -3.94 11.79 -34.08
C ARG A 157 -4.51 10.38 -33.94
N LYS A 158 -4.34 9.73 -32.78
CA LYS A 158 -4.85 8.37 -32.53
C LYS A 158 -6.38 8.27 -32.51
N ASN A 159 -7.07 9.36 -32.19
CA ASN A 159 -8.52 9.38 -31.98
C ASN A 159 -9.26 10.25 -33.01
N ALA A 160 -8.68 10.47 -34.19
CA ALA A 160 -9.24 11.34 -35.21
C ALA A 160 -10.68 10.99 -35.64
N ASN A 161 -11.05 9.70 -35.53
CA ASN A 161 -12.34 9.16 -35.96
C ASN A 161 -13.40 9.12 -34.84
N ASP A 162 -13.05 9.37 -33.58
CA ASP A 162 -14.01 9.47 -32.47
C ASP A 162 -14.22 10.94 -32.11
N PHE A 163 -15.38 11.48 -32.47
CA PHE A 163 -15.71 12.89 -32.26
C PHE A 163 -15.57 13.32 -30.79
N LYS A 164 -16.02 12.49 -29.84
CA LYS A 164 -15.97 12.86 -28.41
C LYS A 164 -14.53 12.85 -27.91
N THR A 165 -13.77 11.80 -28.24
CA THR A 165 -12.37 11.67 -27.78
C THR A 165 -11.46 12.70 -28.45
N ARG A 166 -11.72 13.04 -29.72
CA ARG A 166 -11.03 14.14 -30.42
C ARG A 166 -11.23 15.48 -29.72
N LYS A 167 -12.44 15.78 -29.24
CA LYS A 167 -12.72 17.00 -28.47
C LYS A 167 -11.95 17.03 -27.15
N ILE A 168 -11.84 15.89 -26.46
CA ILE A 168 -10.98 15.77 -25.26
C ILE A 168 -9.51 16.03 -25.60
N ALA A 169 -9.03 15.58 -26.77
CA ALA A 169 -7.67 15.88 -27.22
C ALA A 169 -7.44 17.37 -27.51
N GLU A 170 -8.43 18.07 -28.07
CA GLU A 170 -8.39 19.54 -28.24
C GLU A 170 -8.31 20.26 -26.90
N ILE A 171 -9.12 19.81 -25.93
CA ILE A 171 -9.07 20.33 -24.55
C ILE A 171 -7.70 20.06 -23.93
N TYR A 172 -7.16 18.85 -24.07
CA TYR A 172 -5.84 18.48 -23.55
C TYR A 172 -4.73 19.38 -24.13
N LYS A 173 -4.78 19.66 -25.43
CA LYS A 173 -3.82 20.55 -26.09
C LYS A 173 -3.87 21.97 -25.53
N LEU A 174 -5.07 22.54 -25.37
CA LEU A 174 -5.23 23.88 -24.80
C LEU A 174 -4.82 23.91 -23.32
N TYR A 175 -5.18 22.89 -22.56
CA TYR A 175 -4.82 22.74 -21.15
C TYR A 175 -3.31 22.70 -20.94
N GLN A 176 -2.57 21.89 -21.70
CA GLN A 176 -1.10 21.87 -21.62
C GLN A 176 -0.46 23.20 -22.03
N LYS A 177 -1.05 23.90 -23.01
CA LYS A 177 -0.57 25.23 -23.40
C LYS A 177 -0.72 26.20 -22.23
N LYS A 178 -1.91 26.28 -21.61
CA LYS A 178 -2.14 27.18 -20.48
C LYS A 178 -1.29 26.83 -19.25
N LEU A 179 -1.11 25.55 -18.93
CA LEU A 179 -0.17 25.12 -17.88
C LEU A 179 1.23 25.68 -18.15
N LYS A 180 1.74 25.54 -19.38
CA LYS A 180 3.05 26.07 -19.77
C LYS A 180 3.10 27.59 -19.68
N ASP A 181 2.07 28.30 -20.16
CA ASP A 181 1.99 29.77 -20.11
C ASP A 181 2.01 30.27 -18.65
N ASN A 182 1.40 29.53 -17.72
CA ASN A 182 1.41 29.81 -16.29
C ASN A 182 2.66 29.30 -15.56
N ASN A 183 3.63 28.74 -16.28
CA ASN A 183 4.79 28.05 -15.72
C ASN A 183 4.39 27.03 -14.63
N ALA A 184 3.40 26.20 -14.93
CA ALA A 184 2.82 25.23 -14.03
C ALA A 184 2.91 23.81 -14.61
N LEU A 185 2.94 22.83 -13.72
CA LEU A 185 2.84 21.40 -14.02
C LEU A 185 1.75 20.78 -13.15
N ASP A 186 1.01 19.82 -13.67
CA ASP A 186 0.24 18.93 -12.80
C ASP A 186 1.07 17.73 -12.33
N PHE A 187 0.48 16.90 -11.48
CA PHE A 187 1.17 15.77 -10.86
C PHE A 187 1.68 14.75 -11.89
N ASP A 188 0.89 14.48 -12.94
CA ASP A 188 1.24 13.52 -13.99
C ASP A 188 2.31 14.09 -14.94
N ASP A 189 2.31 15.41 -15.16
CA ASP A 189 3.35 16.11 -15.91
C ASP A 189 4.73 15.96 -15.26
N ILE A 190 4.83 15.90 -13.93
CA ILE A 190 6.13 15.78 -13.24
C ILE A 190 6.93 14.60 -13.79
N ILE A 191 6.31 13.43 -13.97
CA ILE A 191 6.99 12.24 -14.49
C ILE A 191 7.16 12.37 -16.00
N MET A 192 6.08 12.70 -16.73
CA MET A 192 6.10 12.76 -18.18
C MET A 192 7.13 13.79 -18.71
N LYS A 193 7.23 14.96 -18.07
CA LYS A 193 8.20 16.01 -18.42
C LYS A 193 9.62 15.66 -18.03
N THR A 194 9.82 14.90 -16.96
CA THR A 194 11.16 14.37 -16.64
C THR A 194 11.64 13.38 -17.71
N VAL A 195 10.74 12.50 -18.17
CA VAL A 195 11.04 11.59 -19.29
C VAL A 195 11.30 12.37 -20.58
N LEU A 196 10.52 13.41 -20.87
CA LEU A 196 10.74 14.29 -22.02
C LEU A 196 12.11 14.98 -21.95
N LEU A 197 12.43 15.60 -20.81
CA LEU A 197 13.72 16.25 -20.55
C LEU A 197 14.88 15.28 -20.82
N PHE A 198 14.81 14.05 -20.32
CA PHE A 198 15.86 13.05 -20.56
C PHE A 198 15.94 12.58 -22.01
N LYS A 199 14.83 12.56 -22.74
CA LYS A 199 14.82 12.17 -24.17
C LYS A 199 15.34 13.28 -25.09
N GLU A 200 15.09 14.54 -24.74
CA GLU A 200 15.52 15.70 -25.54
C GLU A 200 16.93 16.19 -25.16
N HIS A 201 17.35 15.99 -23.90
CA HIS A 201 18.61 16.48 -23.36
C HIS A 201 19.42 15.34 -22.73
N ASP A 202 20.17 14.64 -23.60
CA ASP A 202 21.04 13.52 -23.22
C ASP A 202 22.14 13.92 -22.22
N ASP A 203 22.60 15.17 -22.24
CA ASP A 203 23.57 15.70 -21.26
C ASP A 203 23.03 15.64 -19.82
N VAL A 204 21.74 15.98 -19.65
CA VAL A 204 21.04 15.93 -18.36
C VAL A 204 20.89 14.49 -17.91
N LEU A 205 20.40 13.62 -18.80
CA LEU A 205 20.24 12.20 -18.51
C LEU A 205 21.58 11.58 -18.06
N LYS A 206 22.66 11.83 -18.82
CA LYS A 206 24.01 11.34 -18.51
C LYS A 206 24.54 11.84 -17.17
N TYR A 207 24.20 13.07 -16.76
CA TYR A 207 24.56 13.55 -15.43
C TYR A 207 23.91 12.68 -14.33
N TYR A 208 22.61 12.40 -14.44
CA TYR A 208 21.91 11.57 -13.46
C TYR A 208 22.27 10.10 -13.53
N GLN A 209 22.58 9.57 -14.72
CA GLN A 209 23.11 8.22 -14.89
C GLN A 209 24.46 8.05 -14.21
N ARG A 210 25.41 8.97 -14.43
CA ARG A 210 26.72 8.96 -13.75
C ARG A 210 26.59 9.13 -12.24
N LYS A 211 25.62 9.94 -11.80
CA LYS A 211 25.33 10.14 -10.38
C LYS A 211 24.78 8.85 -9.78
N PHE A 212 23.65 8.36 -10.26
CA PHE A 212 22.96 7.21 -9.69
C PHE A 212 23.48 5.90 -10.28
N ARG A 213 24.64 5.47 -9.76
CA ARG A 213 25.24 4.19 -10.12
C ARG A 213 24.37 3.01 -9.70
N TYR A 214 23.66 3.10 -8.57
CA TYR A 214 22.75 2.05 -8.09
C TYR A 214 21.34 2.64 -7.92
N ILE A 215 20.35 1.95 -8.49
CA ILE A 215 18.94 2.34 -8.39
C ILE A 215 18.16 1.19 -7.75
N MET A 216 17.42 1.49 -6.70
CA MET A 216 16.54 0.57 -5.99
C MET A 216 15.10 1.05 -6.11
N VAL A 217 14.17 0.13 -6.40
CA VAL A 217 12.74 0.43 -6.50
C VAL A 217 11.95 -0.58 -5.68
N ASP A 218 11.17 -0.08 -4.73
CA ASP A 218 10.25 -0.87 -3.92
C ASP A 218 8.85 -0.91 -4.56
N GLU A 219 8.09 -1.97 -4.26
CA GLU A 219 6.73 -2.24 -4.78
C GLU A 219 6.62 -2.09 -6.31
N TYR A 220 7.57 -2.66 -7.03
CA TYR A 220 7.69 -2.49 -8.48
C TYR A 220 6.45 -2.95 -9.27
N GLN A 221 5.62 -3.84 -8.70
CA GLN A 221 4.35 -4.25 -9.28
C GLN A 221 3.34 -3.10 -9.45
N ASP A 222 3.47 -2.02 -8.67
CA ASP A 222 2.59 -0.85 -8.74
C ASP A 222 3.01 0.17 -9.84
N THR A 223 4.04 -0.13 -10.65
CA THR A 223 4.61 0.84 -11.62
C THR A 223 3.79 1.00 -12.90
N ASN A 224 3.52 2.24 -13.29
CA ASN A 224 2.92 2.57 -14.59
C ASN A 224 3.97 2.72 -15.71
N LYS A 225 3.52 2.91 -16.96
CA LYS A 225 4.42 2.97 -18.13
C LYS A 225 5.38 4.16 -18.10
N ALA A 226 4.94 5.32 -17.63
CA ALA A 226 5.78 6.51 -17.48
C ALA A 226 6.89 6.30 -16.44
N GLN A 227 6.55 5.74 -15.28
CA GLN A 227 7.49 5.38 -14.22
C GLN A 227 8.51 4.32 -14.68
N TYR A 228 8.03 3.30 -15.39
CA TYR A 228 8.89 2.29 -16.02
C TYR A 228 9.90 2.92 -16.97
N GLU A 229 9.45 3.79 -17.87
CA GLU A 229 10.33 4.42 -18.86
C GLU A 229 11.37 5.32 -18.20
N LEU A 230 10.99 6.06 -17.16
CA LEU A 230 11.90 6.86 -16.35
C LEU A 230 13.02 6.00 -15.76
N ILE A 231 12.67 4.91 -15.07
CA ILE A 231 13.65 4.00 -14.46
C ILE A 231 14.54 3.37 -15.53
N LYS A 232 13.97 2.96 -16.65
CA LYS A 232 14.70 2.37 -17.78
C LYS A 232 15.76 3.34 -18.33
N LEU A 233 15.41 4.63 -18.51
CA LEU A 233 16.35 5.65 -18.96
C LEU A 233 17.48 5.83 -17.93
N MET A 234 17.13 6.06 -16.66
CA MET A 234 18.09 6.34 -15.60
C MET A 234 19.04 5.17 -15.30
N SER A 235 18.58 3.93 -15.45
CA SER A 235 19.38 2.74 -15.17
C SER A 235 20.23 2.24 -16.36
N SER A 236 20.03 2.79 -17.56
CA SER A 236 20.59 2.18 -18.78
C SER A 236 22.12 2.20 -18.90
N GLU A 237 22.81 3.15 -18.26
CA GLU A 237 24.27 3.27 -18.24
C GLU A 237 24.94 2.17 -17.41
N HIS A 238 24.62 2.11 -16.10
CA HIS A 238 25.27 1.19 -15.16
C HIS A 238 24.55 -0.15 -15.03
N LYS A 239 23.26 -0.21 -15.35
CA LYS A 239 22.40 -1.40 -15.25
C LYS A 239 22.33 -2.05 -13.87
N ASN A 240 22.81 -1.37 -12.83
CA ASN A 240 22.69 -1.80 -11.43
C ASN A 240 21.32 -1.39 -10.86
N LEU A 241 20.27 -1.89 -11.51
CA LEU A 241 18.88 -1.70 -11.10
C LEU A 241 18.44 -2.89 -10.24
N CYS A 242 18.02 -2.63 -9.01
CA CYS A 242 17.41 -3.60 -8.12
C CYS A 242 15.94 -3.25 -7.92
N VAL A 243 15.03 -4.13 -8.32
CA VAL A 243 13.60 -3.93 -8.11
C VAL A 243 13.03 -5.03 -7.22
N VAL A 244 12.11 -4.68 -6.34
CA VAL A 244 11.43 -5.61 -5.45
C VAL A 244 9.93 -5.52 -5.67
N GLY A 245 9.26 -6.66 -5.77
CA GLY A 245 7.81 -6.70 -5.91
C GLY A 245 7.22 -8.06 -5.57
N ASP A 246 5.91 -8.08 -5.33
CA ASP A 246 5.13 -9.31 -5.12
C ASP A 246 4.02 -9.41 -6.18
N ASP A 247 4.18 -10.36 -7.10
CA ASP A 247 3.14 -10.76 -8.05
C ASP A 247 2.54 -12.15 -7.72
N ASP A 248 3.01 -12.84 -6.65
CA ASP A 248 2.85 -14.29 -6.50
C ASP A 248 1.65 -14.70 -5.62
N GLN A 249 0.45 -14.19 -5.93
CA GLN A 249 -0.79 -14.79 -5.42
C GLN A 249 -1.24 -15.90 -6.36
N CYS A 250 -0.79 -17.13 -6.12
CA CYS A 250 -1.10 -18.27 -6.99
C CYS A 250 -2.03 -19.28 -6.31
N ILE A 251 -3.11 -19.64 -7.01
CA ILE A 251 -3.92 -20.82 -6.71
C ILE A 251 -3.26 -22.03 -7.39
N LEU A 252 -3.12 -23.15 -6.67
CA LEU A 252 -2.40 -24.31 -7.18
C LEU A 252 -3.21 -25.11 -8.22
N LYS A 253 -2.48 -25.82 -9.09
CA LYS A 253 -3.05 -26.77 -10.06
C LYS A 253 -4.03 -27.75 -9.39
N GLY A 254 -5.16 -28.02 -10.05
CA GLY A 254 -6.21 -28.91 -9.58
C GLY A 254 -7.24 -28.26 -8.67
N MET A 255 -7.08 -26.97 -8.34
CA MET A 255 -8.13 -26.20 -7.67
C MET A 255 -9.23 -25.80 -8.65
N LYS A 256 -10.47 -25.78 -8.16
CA LYS A 256 -11.66 -25.48 -8.96
C LYS A 256 -11.99 -23.99 -8.93
N ILE A 257 -12.22 -23.42 -10.10
CA ILE A 257 -12.77 -22.09 -10.31
C ILE A 257 -14.18 -22.23 -10.88
N THR A 258 -15.12 -21.51 -10.27
CA THR A 258 -16.51 -21.52 -10.73
C THR A 258 -16.66 -20.65 -11.96
N THR A 259 -17.22 -21.20 -13.04
CA THR A 259 -17.55 -20.49 -14.29
C THR A 259 -19.07 -20.52 -14.50
N PRO A 260 -19.64 -19.70 -15.42
CA PRO A 260 -21.05 -19.78 -15.76
C PRO A 260 -21.50 -21.16 -16.27
N ASN A 261 -20.57 -21.98 -16.78
CA ASN A 261 -20.83 -23.31 -17.34
C ASN A 261 -20.48 -24.45 -16.35
N GLY A 262 -20.19 -24.12 -15.09
CA GLY A 262 -19.78 -25.07 -14.05
C GLY A 262 -18.33 -24.87 -13.59
N ASP A 263 -17.89 -25.72 -12.66
CA ASP A 263 -16.54 -25.64 -12.10
C ASP A 263 -15.50 -26.21 -13.09
N SER A 264 -14.46 -25.43 -13.39
CA SER A 264 -13.30 -25.84 -14.20
C SER A 264 -12.03 -25.82 -13.36
N ASN A 265 -11.02 -26.60 -13.75
CA ASN A 265 -9.74 -26.54 -13.06
C ASN A 265 -9.02 -25.23 -13.39
N ILE A 266 -8.34 -24.62 -12.42
CA ILE A 266 -7.62 -23.35 -12.62
C ILE A 266 -6.64 -23.40 -13.80
N GLU A 267 -6.01 -24.55 -14.07
CA GLU A 267 -5.07 -24.70 -15.19
C GLU A 267 -5.71 -24.71 -16.58
N GLU A 268 -7.03 -24.94 -16.66
CA GLU A 268 -7.84 -24.99 -17.88
C GLU A 268 -8.38 -23.61 -18.27
N ILE A 269 -8.45 -22.68 -17.31
CA ILE A 269 -8.91 -21.30 -17.52
C ILE A 269 -7.97 -20.59 -18.50
N LYS A 270 -8.56 -19.87 -19.46
CA LYS A 270 -7.88 -19.11 -20.51
C LYS A 270 -8.25 -17.63 -20.43
N GLU A 271 -7.43 -16.80 -21.07
CA GLU A 271 -7.77 -15.40 -21.30
C GLU A 271 -9.10 -15.30 -22.06
N LYS A 272 -9.92 -14.33 -21.67
CA LYS A 272 -11.29 -14.07 -22.13
C LYS A 272 -12.34 -15.08 -21.65
N ASP A 273 -11.98 -16.09 -20.87
CA ASP A 273 -12.98 -16.94 -20.23
C ASP A 273 -13.77 -16.14 -19.19
N ASN A 274 -15.03 -16.51 -19.03
CA ASN A 274 -15.91 -15.95 -18.01
C ASN A 274 -15.79 -16.76 -16.71
N VAL A 275 -15.57 -16.06 -15.61
CA VAL A 275 -15.48 -16.64 -14.26
C VAL A 275 -16.50 -15.98 -13.34
N VAL A 276 -16.98 -16.73 -12.35
CA VAL A 276 -17.90 -16.21 -11.34
C VAL A 276 -17.10 -15.47 -10.28
N CYS A 277 -17.43 -14.20 -10.07
CA CYS A 277 -16.76 -13.31 -9.13
C CYS A 277 -17.75 -12.75 -8.11
N ALA A 278 -17.26 -12.23 -6.99
CA ALA A 278 -18.09 -11.50 -6.06
C ALA A 278 -18.64 -10.20 -6.72
N ALA A 279 -19.94 -9.95 -6.59
CA ALA A 279 -20.58 -8.71 -7.03
C ALA A 279 -21.01 -7.81 -5.86
N GLY A 280 -20.88 -8.30 -4.62
CA GLY A 280 -21.26 -7.60 -3.41
C GLY A 280 -22.65 -7.97 -2.90
N TYR A 281 -22.91 -7.68 -1.62
CA TYR A 281 -24.22 -7.87 -1.00
C TYR A 281 -24.84 -9.28 -1.15
N GLY A 282 -24.02 -10.32 -1.23
CA GLY A 282 -24.49 -11.71 -1.39
C GLY A 282 -24.67 -12.15 -2.84
N GLU A 283 -24.41 -11.27 -3.80
CA GLU A 283 -24.49 -11.57 -5.23
C GLU A 283 -23.15 -11.98 -5.80
N ALA A 284 -23.23 -12.78 -6.87
CA ALA A 284 -22.10 -13.12 -7.73
C ALA A 284 -22.35 -12.57 -9.13
N GLY A 285 -21.29 -12.04 -9.74
CA GLY A 285 -21.28 -11.51 -11.09
C GLY A 285 -20.35 -12.31 -12.00
N ILE A 286 -20.27 -11.89 -13.25
CA ILE A 286 -19.37 -12.49 -14.23
C ILE A 286 -18.19 -11.54 -14.45
N GLY A 287 -16.98 -12.03 -14.17
CA GLY A 287 -15.72 -11.41 -14.55
C GLY A 287 -15.14 -12.07 -15.80
N VAL A 288 -14.38 -11.30 -16.59
CA VAL A 288 -13.65 -11.80 -17.76
C VAL A 288 -12.17 -11.91 -17.37
N VAL A 289 -11.57 -13.06 -17.63
CA VAL A 289 -10.14 -13.29 -17.38
C VAL A 289 -9.33 -12.44 -18.36
N ASP A 290 -8.62 -11.44 -17.85
CA ASP A 290 -7.78 -10.58 -18.71
C ASP A 290 -6.48 -11.29 -19.11
N LYS A 291 -5.84 -11.97 -18.14
CA LYS A 291 -4.53 -12.60 -18.31
C LYS A 291 -4.41 -13.91 -17.53
N VAL A 292 -3.71 -14.88 -18.09
CA VAL A 292 -3.36 -16.14 -17.39
C VAL A 292 -1.85 -16.26 -17.23
N MET A 293 -1.39 -16.49 -16.01
CA MET A 293 0.02 -16.65 -15.67
C MET A 293 0.26 -17.99 -14.98
N LYS A 294 1.39 -18.64 -15.29
CA LYS A 294 1.78 -19.93 -14.71
C LYS A 294 3.22 -19.87 -14.26
N LYS A 295 3.48 -20.29 -13.03
CA LYS A 295 4.83 -20.31 -12.43
C LYS A 295 5.05 -21.64 -11.73
N LYS A 296 6.29 -22.16 -11.80
CA LYS A 296 6.69 -23.29 -10.94
C LYS A 296 6.95 -22.74 -9.54
N TYR A 297 6.33 -23.34 -8.53
CA TYR A 297 6.47 -22.95 -7.14
C TYR A 297 7.06 -24.11 -6.33
N VAL A 298 8.06 -23.82 -5.50
CA VAL A 298 8.66 -24.75 -4.53
C VAL A 298 8.63 -24.06 -3.18
N GLY A 299 7.83 -24.60 -2.26
CA GLY A 299 7.62 -24.01 -0.94
C GLY A 299 6.39 -24.58 -0.26
N PRO A 300 6.04 -24.09 0.95
CA PRO A 300 4.85 -24.54 1.66
C PRO A 300 3.59 -24.14 0.90
N VAL A 301 2.53 -24.94 1.07
CA VAL A 301 1.22 -24.73 0.48
C VAL A 301 0.21 -24.60 1.60
N ILE A 302 -0.55 -23.51 1.60
CA ILE A 302 -1.64 -23.35 2.56
C ILE A 302 -2.88 -24.05 2.01
N LYS A 303 -3.43 -24.95 2.81
CA LYS A 303 -4.67 -25.67 2.51
C LYS A 303 -5.75 -25.20 3.46
N VAL A 304 -6.82 -24.65 2.91
CA VAL A 304 -8.03 -24.30 3.66
C VAL A 304 -9.14 -25.26 3.28
N THR A 305 -9.71 -25.93 4.27
CA THR A 305 -10.85 -26.84 4.10
C THR A 305 -12.07 -26.25 4.80
N THR A 306 -13.15 -26.05 4.05
CA THR A 306 -14.43 -25.59 4.62
C THR A 306 -15.13 -26.74 5.35
N LYS A 307 -16.09 -26.42 6.22
CA LYS A 307 -16.93 -27.43 6.90
C LYS A 307 -17.70 -28.34 5.93
N THR A 308 -17.99 -27.85 4.72
CA THR A 308 -18.66 -28.61 3.66
C THR A 308 -17.68 -29.46 2.84
N GLY A 309 -16.39 -29.45 3.17
CA GLY A 309 -15.36 -30.23 2.49
C GLY A 309 -14.76 -29.56 1.25
N ARG A 310 -15.10 -28.30 0.95
CA ARG A 310 -14.47 -27.56 -0.16
C ARG A 310 -13.04 -27.22 0.23
N GLU A 311 -12.12 -27.41 -0.70
CA GLU A 311 -10.69 -27.23 -0.48
C GLU A 311 -10.14 -26.16 -1.41
N ILE A 312 -9.32 -25.28 -0.85
CA ILE A 312 -8.47 -24.37 -1.64
C ILE A 312 -7.02 -24.54 -1.19
N LYS A 313 -6.13 -24.60 -2.18
CA LYS A 313 -4.67 -24.66 -2.01
C LYS A 313 -4.07 -23.45 -2.70
N ALA A 314 -3.30 -22.67 -1.96
CA ALA A 314 -2.65 -21.48 -2.48
C ALA A 314 -1.23 -21.33 -1.92
N THR A 315 -0.45 -20.44 -2.54
CA THR A 315 0.80 -19.96 -1.96
C THR A 315 0.53 -19.22 -0.65
N PRO A 316 1.50 -19.19 0.30
CA PRO A 316 1.47 -18.25 1.41
C PRO A 316 1.28 -16.82 0.89
N ASN A 317 0.67 -15.95 1.69
CA ASN A 317 0.29 -14.59 1.32
C ASN A 317 -0.91 -14.45 0.36
N HIS A 318 -1.52 -15.55 -0.11
CA HIS A 318 -2.73 -15.42 -0.92
C HIS A 318 -3.82 -14.69 -0.13
N ILE A 319 -4.33 -13.59 -0.67
CA ILE A 319 -5.27 -12.73 0.06
C ILE A 319 -6.68 -13.23 -0.21
N GLY A 320 -7.32 -13.75 0.83
CA GLY A 320 -8.73 -14.08 0.85
C GLY A 320 -9.57 -13.02 1.54
N PHE A 321 -10.89 -13.24 1.51
CA PHE A 321 -11.84 -12.50 2.31
C PHE A 321 -12.29 -13.38 3.48
N ALA A 322 -11.98 -12.95 4.70
CA ALA A 322 -12.30 -13.72 5.89
C ALA A 322 -12.89 -12.84 6.99
N LYS A 323 -13.57 -13.48 7.92
CA LYS A 323 -14.06 -12.85 9.15
C LYS A 323 -13.82 -13.80 10.30
N ILE A 324 -13.08 -13.34 11.31
CA ILE A 324 -12.88 -14.09 12.54
C ILE A 324 -14.20 -14.04 13.33
N ASN A 325 -14.83 -15.20 13.47
CA ASN A 325 -16.04 -15.36 14.27
C ASN A 325 -15.65 -15.81 15.68
N ALA A 326 -16.37 -15.30 16.68
CA ALA A 326 -16.13 -15.68 18.07
C ALA A 326 -16.45 -17.17 18.28
N ASN A 327 -15.46 -17.94 18.75
CA ASN A 327 -15.57 -19.37 18.98
C ASN A 327 -15.33 -19.70 20.46
N PRO A 328 -16.37 -20.10 21.22
CA PRO A 328 -16.21 -20.54 22.59
C PRO A 328 -15.21 -21.71 22.71
N GLY A 329 -14.36 -21.67 23.73
CA GLY A 329 -13.39 -22.75 23.98
C GLY A 329 -12.06 -22.61 23.24
N VAL A 330 -11.93 -21.64 22.34
CA VAL A 330 -10.66 -21.36 21.65
C VAL A 330 -9.84 -20.31 22.40
N TYR A 331 -8.52 -20.48 22.38
CA TYR A 331 -7.54 -19.53 22.87
C TYR A 331 -6.65 -19.06 21.73
N TYR A 332 -6.38 -17.76 21.66
CA TYR A 332 -5.43 -17.19 20.73
C TYR A 332 -4.15 -16.82 21.46
N VAL A 333 -3.02 -17.19 20.88
CA VAL A 333 -1.72 -16.56 21.13
C VAL A 333 -1.51 -15.54 20.02
N TYR A 334 -1.13 -14.32 20.40
CA TYR A 334 -1.04 -13.19 19.49
C TYR A 334 0.25 -12.41 19.71
N LEU A 335 0.67 -11.75 18.63
CA LEU A 335 1.64 -10.67 18.64
C LEU A 335 0.86 -9.35 18.62
N MET A 336 1.15 -8.45 19.54
CA MET A 336 0.47 -7.16 19.68
C MET A 336 1.48 -6.02 19.50
N TYR A 337 1.09 -5.00 18.74
CA TYR A 337 1.90 -3.80 18.47
C TYR A 337 1.26 -2.55 19.08
N LYS A 338 2.11 -1.71 19.67
CA LYS A 338 1.75 -0.34 20.08
C LYS A 338 2.76 0.64 19.50
N ARG A 339 2.26 1.61 18.74
CA ARG A 339 3.02 2.67 18.09
C ARG A 339 3.82 3.46 19.13
N GLY A 340 5.09 3.69 18.84
CA GLY A 340 6.03 4.36 19.74
C GLY A 340 6.48 3.54 20.95
N VAL A 341 6.06 2.27 21.07
CA VAL A 341 6.48 1.38 22.17
C VAL A 341 7.11 0.08 21.66
N GLY A 342 6.46 -0.62 20.72
CA GLY A 342 6.98 -1.86 20.12
C GLY A 342 6.01 -3.04 20.20
N PHE A 343 6.56 -4.25 20.29
CA PHE A 343 5.81 -5.51 20.21
C PHE A 343 5.86 -6.31 21.51
N ARG A 344 4.73 -6.94 21.84
CA ARG A 344 4.63 -7.94 22.92
C ARG A 344 3.86 -9.18 22.47
N ILE A 345 4.11 -10.30 23.13
CA ILE A 345 3.30 -11.51 22.97
C ILE A 345 2.29 -11.59 24.10
N GLY A 346 1.09 -12.04 23.76
CA GLY A 346 0.07 -12.31 24.75
C GLY A 346 -0.86 -13.43 24.33
N GLN A 347 -1.71 -13.84 25.26
CA GLN A 347 -2.80 -14.78 24.99
C GLN A 347 -4.15 -14.27 25.47
N THR A 348 -5.23 -14.80 24.87
CA THR A 348 -6.59 -14.60 25.34
C THR A 348 -7.49 -15.75 24.93
N GLN A 349 -8.49 -16.06 25.74
CA GLN A 349 -9.66 -16.78 25.27
C GLN A 349 -10.42 -15.92 24.25
N ASP A 350 -10.95 -16.52 23.19
CA ASP A 350 -11.66 -15.80 22.14
C ASP A 350 -12.97 -15.20 22.65
N VAL A 351 -13.85 -16.01 23.24
CA VAL A 351 -15.11 -15.48 23.77
C VAL A 351 -14.90 -14.93 25.18
N ARG A 352 -15.22 -13.64 25.36
CA ARG A 352 -15.36 -12.99 26.67
C ARG A 352 -16.75 -12.36 26.82
N SER A 353 -17.23 -12.27 28.04
CA SER A 353 -18.43 -11.48 28.36
C SER A 353 -18.04 -10.07 28.78
N ARG A 354 -18.69 -9.05 28.17
CA ARG A 354 -18.58 -7.65 28.59
C ARG A 354 -19.96 -7.02 28.58
N LYS A 355 -20.43 -6.54 29.74
CA LYS A 355 -21.77 -5.93 29.92
C LYS A 355 -22.93 -6.83 29.41
N GLY A 356 -22.79 -8.15 29.49
CA GLY A 356 -23.81 -9.10 29.03
C GLY A 356 -23.69 -9.50 27.55
N GLU A 357 -22.80 -8.89 26.77
CA GLU A 357 -22.55 -9.24 25.37
C GLU A 357 -21.30 -10.11 25.20
N ILE A 358 -21.35 -11.01 24.22
CA ILE A 358 -20.20 -11.79 23.78
C ILE A 358 -19.32 -10.89 22.90
N VAL A 359 -18.07 -10.70 23.34
CA VAL A 359 -17.05 -9.94 22.60
C VAL A 359 -15.80 -10.78 22.40
N SER A 360 -15.06 -10.50 21.32
CA SER A 360 -13.77 -11.14 21.08
C SER A 360 -12.73 -10.70 22.14
N GLY A 361 -11.95 -11.65 22.62
CA GLY A 361 -10.87 -11.42 23.56
C GLY A 361 -9.76 -10.58 22.96
N LEU A 362 -9.52 -10.68 21.65
CA LEU A 362 -8.56 -9.83 20.93
C LEU A 362 -8.96 -8.36 21.08
N TYR A 363 -10.23 -8.05 20.81
CA TYR A 363 -10.80 -6.71 21.00
C TYR A 363 -10.67 -6.23 22.45
N VAL A 364 -10.94 -7.08 23.44
CA VAL A 364 -10.81 -6.72 24.85
C VAL A 364 -9.36 -6.39 25.20
N ARG A 365 -8.41 -7.25 24.80
CA ARG A 365 -6.98 -7.08 25.14
C ARG A 365 -6.35 -5.88 24.47
N LEU A 366 -6.60 -5.70 23.18
CA LEU A 366 -6.08 -4.56 22.43
C LEU A 366 -6.53 -3.22 23.04
N ASN A 367 -7.80 -3.11 23.41
CA ASN A 367 -8.33 -1.90 24.05
C ASN A 367 -7.81 -1.69 25.48
N GLN A 368 -7.63 -2.76 26.26
CA GLN A 368 -7.08 -2.68 27.63
C GLN A 368 -5.64 -2.18 27.66
N GLU A 369 -4.87 -2.40 26.59
CA GLU A 369 -3.46 -2.01 26.52
C GLU A 369 -3.21 -0.78 25.65
N HIS A 370 -4.28 -0.15 25.14
CA HIS A 370 -4.20 0.97 24.22
C HIS A 370 -3.28 0.66 23.01
N ALA A 371 -3.32 -0.58 22.54
CA ALA A 371 -2.50 -1.07 21.44
C ALA A 371 -3.21 -0.89 20.09
N ASP A 372 -2.45 -1.01 19.01
CA ASP A 372 -2.88 -0.63 17.65
C ASP A 372 -3.27 -1.81 16.79
N LYS A 373 -2.45 -2.86 16.79
CA LYS A 373 -2.57 -3.99 15.87
C LYS A 373 -2.28 -5.31 16.59
N MET A 374 -2.92 -6.37 16.12
CA MET A 374 -2.64 -7.74 16.56
C MET A 374 -2.61 -8.71 15.39
N TRP A 375 -1.72 -9.70 15.49
CA TRP A 375 -1.63 -10.86 14.61
C TRP A 375 -1.80 -12.13 15.42
N ILE A 376 -2.61 -13.06 14.93
CA ILE A 376 -2.79 -14.36 15.59
C ILE A 376 -1.60 -15.24 15.19
N LEU A 377 -0.82 -15.66 16.19
CA LEU A 377 0.32 -16.56 16.04
C LEU A 377 -0.13 -18.02 16.11
N LYS A 378 -1.09 -18.32 17.00
CA LYS A 378 -1.60 -19.67 17.18
C LYS A 378 -3.03 -19.67 17.67
N VAL A 379 -3.80 -20.63 17.16
CA VAL A 379 -5.11 -21.03 17.66
C VAL A 379 -4.93 -22.29 18.50
N CYS A 380 -5.30 -22.24 19.77
CA CYS A 380 -5.12 -23.29 20.76
C CYS A 380 -6.46 -23.77 21.30
N ASN A 381 -6.55 -25.05 21.64
CA ASN A 381 -7.77 -25.69 22.12
C ASN A 381 -7.98 -25.54 23.63
N ASN A 382 -6.94 -25.15 24.37
CA ASN A 382 -7.01 -24.95 25.81
C ASN A 382 -5.95 -23.94 26.28
N LYS A 383 -6.11 -23.49 27.52
CA LYS A 383 -5.24 -22.49 28.14
C LYS A 383 -3.80 -22.98 28.35
N ALA A 384 -3.61 -24.27 28.63
CA ALA A 384 -2.27 -24.83 28.87
C ALA A 384 -1.43 -24.77 27.58
N GLU A 385 -2.03 -25.16 26.45
CA GLU A 385 -1.42 -25.03 25.13
C GLU A 385 -1.14 -23.57 24.76
N ALA A 386 -2.08 -22.66 25.00
CA ALA A 386 -1.86 -21.23 24.74
C ALA A 386 -0.74 -20.65 25.61
N SER A 387 -0.61 -21.09 26.87
CA SER A 387 0.47 -20.67 27.76
C SER A 387 1.82 -21.22 27.31
N TYR A 388 1.87 -22.46 26.82
CA TYR A 388 3.08 -23.02 26.21
C TYR A 388 3.53 -22.19 25.02
N TYR A 389 2.64 -21.89 24.07
CA TYR A 389 3.01 -21.14 22.87
C TYR A 389 3.35 -19.67 23.15
N GLU A 390 2.67 -19.01 24.10
CA GLU A 390 3.02 -17.66 24.55
C GLU A 390 4.49 -17.61 25.04
N GLN A 391 4.88 -18.54 25.89
CA GLN A 391 6.27 -18.62 26.39
C GLN A 391 7.25 -19.08 25.30
N PHE A 392 6.87 -20.05 24.47
CA PHE A 392 7.70 -20.53 23.37
C PHE A 392 8.08 -19.40 22.42
N PHE A 393 7.11 -18.64 21.92
CA PHE A 393 7.40 -17.51 21.03
C PHE A 393 8.17 -16.41 21.76
N ALA A 394 7.83 -16.11 23.01
CA ALA A 394 8.51 -15.07 23.78
C ALA A 394 10.00 -15.38 23.96
N PHE A 395 10.34 -16.60 24.36
CA PHE A 395 11.72 -17.02 24.58
C PHE A 395 12.49 -17.25 23.28
N ARG A 396 11.84 -17.86 22.27
CA ARG A 396 12.49 -18.14 20.99
C ARG A 396 12.93 -16.88 20.27
N TYR A 397 12.09 -15.84 20.28
CA TYR A 397 12.34 -14.61 19.52
C TYR A 397 12.82 -13.44 20.38
N GLY A 398 12.73 -13.54 21.71
CA GLY A 398 13.11 -12.47 22.63
C GLY A 398 12.07 -11.35 22.72
N ILE A 399 10.78 -11.68 22.59
CA ILE A 399 9.69 -10.69 22.63
C ILE A 399 9.02 -10.72 24.02
N PRO A 400 8.90 -9.59 24.72
CA PRO A 400 8.31 -9.54 26.05
C PRO A 400 6.86 -10.02 26.10
N THR A 401 6.50 -10.69 27.21
CA THR A 401 5.10 -10.99 27.57
C THR A 401 4.54 -9.99 28.59
N THR A 402 5.32 -8.96 28.97
CA THR A 402 4.82 -7.86 29.80
C THR A 402 3.94 -6.91 29.01
N VAL A 403 2.96 -6.35 29.68
CA VAL A 403 1.96 -5.45 29.08
C VAL A 403 2.52 -4.06 28.85
N PHE A 404 1.90 -3.29 27.97
CA PHE A 404 2.38 -1.93 27.68
C PHE A 404 2.07 -0.92 28.79
N GLU A 405 0.97 -1.12 29.52
CA GLU A 405 0.45 -0.15 30.50
C GLU A 405 0.04 -0.85 31.80
N THR A 406 0.41 -0.28 32.95
CA THR A 406 -0.04 -0.77 34.27
C THR A 406 -1.43 -0.29 34.65
N THR A 407 -1.97 0.72 33.96
CA THR A 407 -3.23 1.38 34.31
C THR A 407 -4.38 0.37 34.48
N GLY A 408 -5.01 0.37 35.66
CA GLY A 408 -6.10 -0.55 35.98
C GLY A 408 -5.68 -2.00 36.30
N ARG A 409 -4.39 -2.27 36.53
CA ARG A 409 -3.87 -3.59 36.85
C ARG A 409 -3.16 -3.59 38.21
N LYS A 410 -3.34 -4.65 38.99
CA LYS A 410 -2.56 -4.90 40.22
C LYS A 410 -1.28 -5.62 39.82
N MET A 411 -0.17 -4.89 39.70
CA MET A 411 1.14 -5.44 39.31
C MET A 411 2.22 -4.90 40.24
N SER A 412 3.25 -5.71 40.49
CA SER A 412 4.44 -5.28 41.25
C SER A 412 5.38 -4.42 40.42
N MET A 413 5.52 -4.71 39.13
CA MET A 413 6.35 -3.95 38.21
C MET A 413 5.68 -2.62 37.83
N THR A 414 6.40 -1.52 38.00
CA THR A 414 5.92 -0.16 37.70
C THR A 414 6.01 0.17 36.21
N GLN A 415 5.30 1.21 35.76
CA GLN A 415 5.36 1.69 34.38
C GLN A 415 6.78 2.08 33.95
N GLU A 416 7.60 2.60 34.86
CA GLU A 416 9.00 2.94 34.60
C GLU A 416 9.82 1.73 34.16
N TYR A 417 9.71 0.61 34.87
CA TYR A 417 10.41 -0.62 34.51
C TYR A 417 9.85 -1.27 33.23
N ILE A 418 8.54 -1.15 32.98
CA ILE A 418 7.95 -1.59 31.70
C ILE A 418 8.56 -0.81 30.53
N ASN A 419 8.62 0.53 30.64
CA ASN A 419 9.21 1.37 29.61
C ASN A 419 10.69 1.01 29.40
N LYS A 420 11.43 0.73 30.48
CA LYS A 420 12.82 0.27 30.40
C LYS A 420 12.97 -1.03 29.61
N ILE A 421 12.10 -2.02 29.84
CA ILE A 421 12.10 -3.28 29.06
C ILE A 421 11.93 -3.01 27.56
N PHE A 422 10.95 -2.19 27.17
CA PHE A 422 10.69 -1.90 25.75
C PHE A 422 11.75 -1.00 25.10
N ASN A 423 12.46 -0.19 25.89
CA ASN A 423 13.58 0.62 25.40
C ASN A 423 14.87 -0.20 25.24
N GLU A 424 15.09 -1.22 26.08
CA GLU A 424 16.30 -2.05 26.07
C GLU A 424 16.20 -3.26 25.13
N ILE A 425 14.99 -3.75 24.87
CA ILE A 425 14.76 -4.90 23.98
C ILE A 425 14.31 -4.40 22.60
N ASN A 426 15.06 -4.77 21.55
CA ASN A 426 14.65 -4.50 20.17
C ASN A 426 13.50 -5.43 19.74
N THR A 427 12.29 -5.09 20.17
CA THR A 427 11.08 -5.89 19.89
C THR A 427 10.67 -5.84 18.42
N GLN A 428 11.08 -4.81 17.67
CA GLN A 428 10.76 -4.66 16.24
C GLN A 428 11.47 -5.74 15.42
N GLU A 429 12.78 -5.88 15.58
CA GLU A 429 13.56 -6.90 14.86
C GLU A 429 13.16 -8.32 15.27
N ALA A 430 12.93 -8.53 16.57
CA ALA A 430 12.43 -9.80 17.09
C ALA A 430 11.07 -10.18 16.48
N ALA A 431 10.15 -9.22 16.39
CA ALA A 431 8.85 -9.41 15.74
C ALA A 431 8.99 -9.68 14.23
N SER A 432 9.88 -8.98 13.53
CA SER A 432 10.15 -9.25 12.11
C SER A 432 10.64 -10.68 11.87
N ARG A 433 11.58 -11.18 12.68
CA ARG A 433 12.04 -12.58 12.61
C ARG A 433 10.90 -13.57 12.89
N LEU A 434 10.08 -13.30 13.90
CA LEU A 434 8.92 -14.14 14.21
C LEU A 434 7.93 -14.18 13.05
N MET A 435 7.60 -13.02 12.50
CA MET A 435 6.67 -12.89 11.37
C MET A 435 7.21 -13.63 10.14
N GLU A 436 8.49 -13.48 9.81
CA GLU A 436 9.14 -14.16 8.70
C GLU A 436 9.10 -15.70 8.86
N ASP A 437 9.51 -16.21 10.02
CA ASP A 437 9.53 -17.65 10.32
C ASP A 437 8.14 -18.29 10.25
N ASN A 438 7.08 -17.52 10.50
CA ASN A 438 5.69 -18.00 10.50
C ASN A 438 4.89 -17.54 9.28
N MET A 439 5.53 -16.88 8.30
CA MET A 439 4.88 -16.28 7.13
C MET A 439 3.69 -15.39 7.52
N ILE A 440 3.86 -14.57 8.54
CA ILE A 440 2.89 -13.56 8.97
C ILE A 440 3.29 -12.22 8.37
N PHE A 441 2.31 -11.48 7.90
CA PHE A 441 2.51 -10.28 7.11
C PHE A 441 2.12 -9.03 7.92
N GLU A 442 3.07 -8.11 8.14
CA GLU A 442 2.88 -6.92 8.98
C GLU A 442 1.75 -6.02 8.44
N GLU A 443 1.55 -5.99 7.12
CA GLU A 443 0.54 -5.18 6.44
C GLU A 443 -0.89 -5.68 6.69
N TYR A 444 -1.03 -6.93 7.14
CA TYR A 444 -2.32 -7.63 7.28
C TYR A 444 -2.55 -8.11 8.73
N PRO A 445 -2.71 -7.19 9.69
CA PRO A 445 -3.10 -7.56 11.05
C PRO A 445 -4.48 -8.21 11.07
N HIS A 446 -4.63 -9.19 11.95
CA HIS A 446 -5.88 -9.92 12.17
C HIS A 446 -6.91 -9.08 12.95
N HIS A 447 -6.42 -8.13 13.74
CA HIS A 447 -7.25 -7.20 14.47
C HIS A 447 -6.57 -5.83 14.53
N ILE A 448 -7.33 -4.78 14.24
CA ILE A 448 -6.89 -3.38 14.34
C ILE A 448 -7.81 -2.68 15.31
N CYS A 449 -7.28 -1.74 16.10
CA CYS A 449 -8.13 -0.88 16.90
C CYS A 449 -9.12 -0.11 16.01
N ASN A 450 -10.30 0.21 16.55
CA ASN A 450 -11.15 1.18 15.91
C ASN A 450 -10.52 2.58 15.99
N ALA A 451 -11.07 3.53 15.22
CA ALA A 451 -10.66 4.93 15.33
C ALA A 451 -10.86 5.44 16.78
N VAL A 452 -9.86 6.10 17.33
CA VAL A 452 -9.85 6.64 18.70
C VAL A 452 -9.22 8.03 18.70
N ILE A 453 -9.88 8.98 19.35
CA ILE A 453 -9.39 10.36 19.55
C ILE A 453 -9.57 10.67 21.02
N LYS A 454 -8.64 10.22 21.88
CA LYS A 454 -8.73 10.44 23.33
C LYS A 454 -7.35 10.52 23.96
N GLY A 455 -7.11 11.59 24.72
CA GLY A 455 -5.82 11.81 25.39
C GLY A 455 -4.69 11.97 24.37
N GLN A 456 -3.58 11.28 24.57
CA GLN A 456 -2.42 11.29 23.67
C GLN A 456 -2.54 10.29 22.50
N SER A 457 -3.63 9.53 22.39
CA SER A 457 -3.83 8.55 21.31
C SER A 457 -4.78 9.08 20.24
N THR A 458 -4.22 9.41 19.08
CA THR A 458 -4.94 9.79 17.85
C THR A 458 -4.80 8.69 16.81
N ARG A 459 -5.91 8.02 16.49
CA ARG A 459 -5.95 6.95 15.47
C ARG A 459 -7.16 7.13 14.61
N ARG A 460 -6.91 7.33 13.32
CA ARG A 460 -7.94 7.67 12.36
C ARG A 460 -7.89 6.66 11.22
N ILE A 461 -9.07 6.22 10.78
CA ILE A 461 -9.16 5.13 9.80
C ILE A 461 -9.91 5.61 8.57
N VAL A 462 -9.28 5.46 7.41
CA VAL A 462 -9.92 5.55 6.11
C VAL A 462 -10.33 4.14 5.71
N ASN A 463 -11.63 3.88 5.70
CA ASN A 463 -12.17 2.58 5.30
C ASN A 463 -12.36 2.54 3.79
N ILE A 464 -11.85 1.50 3.15
CA ILE A 464 -12.23 1.10 1.78
C ILE A 464 -13.03 -0.19 1.90
N CYS A 465 -14.29 -0.14 1.50
CA CYS A 465 -15.17 -1.30 1.48
C CYS A 465 -15.49 -1.69 0.03
N SER A 466 -14.80 -2.73 -0.46
CA SER A 466 -15.05 -3.29 -1.78
C SER A 466 -16.46 -3.82 -1.91
N PHE A 467 -17.11 -3.51 -3.03
CA PHE A 467 -18.51 -3.85 -3.28
C PHE A 467 -19.49 -3.30 -2.23
N GLY A 468 -19.05 -2.33 -1.42
CA GLY A 468 -19.83 -1.76 -0.32
C GLY A 468 -20.63 -0.51 -0.70
N GLY A 469 -20.58 -0.09 -1.96
CA GLY A 469 -21.33 1.05 -2.49
C GLY A 469 -22.57 0.60 -3.24
N LYS A 470 -23.68 1.33 -3.09
CA LYS A 470 -24.96 0.98 -3.71
C LYS A 470 -25.29 1.78 -4.96
N ARG A 471 -24.52 2.84 -5.27
CA ARG A 471 -24.84 3.77 -6.37
C ARG A 471 -24.90 3.09 -7.75
N TYR A 472 -24.23 1.96 -7.93
CA TYR A 472 -24.14 1.23 -9.19
C TYR A 472 -24.80 -0.17 -9.13
N GLN A 473 -25.76 -0.37 -8.20
CA GLN A 473 -26.57 -1.59 -8.15
C GLN A 473 -27.29 -1.81 -9.48
N GLY A 474 -27.18 -3.03 -10.05
CA GLY A 474 -27.71 -3.38 -11.37
C GLY A 474 -26.68 -3.42 -12.51
N THR A 475 -25.39 -3.19 -12.22
CA THR A 475 -24.27 -3.51 -13.14
C THR A 475 -23.62 -4.84 -12.75
N ASN A 476 -22.65 -5.35 -13.51
CA ASN A 476 -21.97 -6.64 -13.20
C ASN A 476 -21.39 -6.72 -11.78
N CYS A 477 -21.14 -5.59 -11.11
CA CYS A 477 -20.54 -5.54 -9.78
C CYS A 477 -20.91 -4.25 -9.03
N CYS A 478 -21.11 -4.32 -7.71
CA CYS A 478 -21.29 -3.14 -6.87
C CYS A 478 -20.02 -2.29 -6.80
N SER A 479 -20.18 -0.98 -6.68
CA SER A 479 -19.08 -0.05 -6.47
C SER A 479 -18.39 -0.20 -5.10
N HIS A 480 -17.20 0.37 -4.97
CA HIS A 480 -16.39 0.37 -3.75
C HIS A 480 -16.64 1.67 -2.96
N ARG A 481 -16.94 1.55 -1.67
CA ARG A 481 -17.23 2.68 -0.77
C ARG A 481 -15.97 3.10 -0.03
N ILE A 482 -15.67 4.39 -0.02
CA ILE A 482 -14.57 4.99 0.75
C ILE A 482 -15.17 5.88 1.83
N ALA A 483 -14.76 5.69 3.09
CA ALA A 483 -15.30 6.43 4.22
C ALA A 483 -14.24 6.76 5.29
N LEU A 484 -14.13 8.03 5.65
CA LEU A 484 -13.46 8.53 6.86
C LEU A 484 -14.52 9.15 7.75
N ILE A 485 -14.56 8.77 9.03
CA ILE A 485 -15.38 9.42 10.06
C ILE A 485 -14.46 9.72 11.23
N THR A 486 -14.30 10.99 11.58
CA THR A 486 -13.30 11.43 12.56
C THR A 486 -13.70 12.77 13.20
N SER A 487 -12.91 13.25 14.16
CA SER A 487 -13.06 14.58 14.78
C SER A 487 -11.72 15.32 14.83
N GLY A 488 -11.79 16.60 15.18
CA GLY A 488 -10.64 17.52 15.21
C GLY A 488 -10.72 18.55 14.08
N ASP A 489 -10.63 19.82 14.46
CA ASP A 489 -10.83 20.96 13.57
C ASP A 489 -9.67 21.16 12.59
N GLU A 490 -8.43 20.89 13.02
CA GLU A 490 -7.25 20.98 12.16
C GLU A 490 -7.31 20.00 10.98
N LEU A 491 -7.66 18.74 11.24
CA LEU A 491 -7.82 17.76 10.18
C LEU A 491 -9.04 18.06 9.30
N LYS A 492 -10.13 18.59 9.89
CA LYS A 492 -11.31 19.03 9.12
C LYS A 492 -10.91 20.11 8.12
N LYS A 493 -10.12 21.09 8.57
CA LYS A 493 -9.61 22.18 7.76
C LYS A 493 -8.67 21.67 6.67
N SER A 494 -7.69 20.82 7.02
CA SER A 494 -6.80 20.18 6.05
C SER A 494 -7.58 19.39 4.98
N ALA A 495 -8.62 18.64 5.38
CA ALA A 495 -9.47 17.93 4.44
C ALA A 495 -10.25 18.88 3.51
N GLN A 496 -10.73 20.02 4.01
CA GLN A 496 -11.41 21.04 3.22
C GLN A 496 -10.45 21.78 2.27
N GLU A 497 -9.22 22.06 2.72
CA GLU A 497 -8.15 22.67 1.92
C GLU A 497 -7.69 21.74 0.78
N ASN A 498 -7.85 20.43 0.93
CA ASN A 498 -7.61 19.42 -0.11
C ASN A 498 -8.90 19.01 -0.87
N ASP A 499 -9.97 19.80 -0.77
CA ASP A 499 -11.24 19.67 -1.50
C ASP A 499 -11.98 18.35 -1.31
N PHE A 500 -11.75 17.68 -0.19
CA PHE A 500 -12.54 16.53 0.14
C PHE A 500 -13.96 16.97 0.51
N PRO A 501 -14.99 16.20 0.12
CA PRO A 501 -16.39 16.51 0.42
C PRO A 501 -16.70 16.23 1.90
N VAL A 502 -16.24 17.12 2.77
CA VAL A 502 -16.44 17.08 4.21
C VAL A 502 -17.91 17.37 4.52
N ARG A 503 -18.51 16.49 5.33
CA ARG A 503 -19.88 16.63 5.84
C ARG A 503 -19.87 16.51 7.35
N ASP A 504 -20.78 17.21 8.01
CA ASP A 504 -20.93 17.03 9.45
C ASP A 504 -21.43 15.61 9.78
N GLY A 505 -20.86 15.05 10.84
CA GLY A 505 -21.17 13.75 11.38
C GLY A 505 -22.09 13.86 12.60
N GLN A 506 -22.04 12.87 13.49
CA GLN A 506 -22.75 12.89 14.76
C GLN A 506 -21.77 13.14 15.91
N ARG A 507 -22.22 13.77 17.01
CA ARG A 507 -21.42 13.96 18.24
C ARG A 507 -20.04 14.58 17.98
N ASP A 508 -20.03 15.77 17.36
CA ASP A 508 -18.83 16.56 17.05
C ASP A 508 -17.80 15.87 16.13
N THR A 509 -18.27 14.91 15.33
CA THR A 509 -17.48 14.30 14.25
C THR A 509 -17.83 14.92 12.90
N TRP A 510 -16.97 14.71 11.92
CA TRP A 510 -17.19 14.98 10.51
C TRP A 510 -16.78 13.75 9.69
N ARG A 511 -17.24 13.70 8.44
CA ARG A 511 -17.00 12.56 7.56
C ARG A 511 -16.68 12.97 6.13
N ILE A 512 -15.87 12.14 5.48
CA ILE A 512 -15.74 12.08 4.02
C ILE A 512 -16.32 10.74 3.61
N GLU A 513 -17.25 10.75 2.66
CA GLU A 513 -17.86 9.52 2.17
C GLU A 513 -18.12 9.61 0.66
N THR A 514 -17.63 8.62 -0.08
CA THR A 514 -17.80 8.55 -1.53
C THR A 514 -17.79 7.11 -2.02
N GLU A 515 -18.11 6.90 -3.29
CA GLU A 515 -18.07 5.60 -3.95
C GLU A 515 -17.32 5.71 -5.29
N ARG A 516 -16.60 4.66 -5.68
CA ARG A 516 -15.97 4.53 -7.00
C ARG A 516 -16.38 3.20 -7.63
N LYS A 517 -16.65 3.22 -8.93
CA LYS A 517 -16.99 2.01 -9.67
C LYS A 517 -15.78 1.10 -9.81
N ASP A 518 -14.63 1.70 -10.11
CA ASP A 518 -13.36 1.02 -10.24
C ASP A 518 -12.64 0.89 -8.88
N TYR A 519 -11.99 -0.24 -8.64
CA TYR A 519 -11.30 -0.51 -7.38
C TYR A 519 -10.01 0.29 -7.24
N ASP A 520 -9.24 0.45 -8.31
CA ASP A 520 -7.96 1.16 -8.28
C ASP A 520 -8.20 2.65 -8.05
N GLU A 521 -9.24 3.22 -8.66
CA GLU A 521 -9.71 4.57 -8.33
C GLU A 521 -10.10 4.71 -6.85
N ALA A 522 -10.77 3.71 -6.28
CA ALA A 522 -11.15 3.70 -4.86
C ALA A 522 -9.91 3.70 -3.95
N VAL A 523 -8.92 2.87 -4.27
CA VAL A 523 -7.65 2.78 -3.55
C VAL A 523 -6.85 4.07 -3.67
N LEU A 524 -6.73 4.62 -4.87
CA LEU A 524 -6.04 5.89 -5.10
C LEU A 524 -6.69 7.03 -4.31
N TYR A 525 -8.03 7.11 -4.32
CA TYR A 525 -8.75 8.13 -3.57
C TYR A 525 -8.54 8.01 -2.06
N ALA A 526 -8.57 6.79 -1.52
CA ALA A 526 -8.28 6.54 -0.12
C ALA A 526 -6.81 6.85 0.24
N LYS A 527 -5.85 6.56 -0.65
CA LYS A 527 -4.44 6.97 -0.51
C LYS A 527 -4.32 8.49 -0.43
N LYS A 528 -5.05 9.24 -1.28
CA LYS A 528 -5.10 10.71 -1.22
C LYS A 528 -5.64 11.21 0.12
N ILE A 529 -6.73 10.62 0.64
CA ILE A 529 -7.24 10.97 1.98
C ILE A 529 -6.17 10.69 3.05
N ALA A 530 -5.53 9.52 3.02
CA ALA A 530 -4.54 9.14 4.03
C ALA A 530 -3.26 9.99 3.99
N GLN A 531 -3.02 10.76 2.93
CA GLN A 531 -1.85 11.65 2.80
C GLN A 531 -2.03 13.00 3.52
N ILE A 532 -3.26 13.37 3.91
CA ILE A 532 -3.49 14.67 4.56
C ILE A 532 -2.97 14.72 6.01
N ASP A 533 -2.73 13.56 6.63
CA ASP A 533 -2.28 13.40 8.01
C ASP A 533 -1.62 12.03 8.23
N ASN A 534 -0.48 12.02 8.91
CA ASN A 534 0.32 10.81 9.17
C ASN A 534 -0.39 9.79 10.10
N ASP A 535 -1.42 10.21 10.84
CA ASP A 535 -2.21 9.36 11.75
C ASP A 535 -3.36 8.62 11.06
N LEU A 536 -3.56 8.84 9.76
CA LEU A 536 -4.57 8.12 8.98
C LEU A 536 -4.03 6.79 8.47
N GLU A 537 -4.74 5.71 8.83
CA GLU A 537 -4.47 4.37 8.30
C GLU A 537 -5.60 3.90 7.39
N ILE A 538 -5.24 3.23 6.30
CA ILE A 538 -6.21 2.63 5.38
C ILE A 538 -6.56 1.23 5.87
N VAL A 539 -7.86 0.98 6.04
CA VAL A 539 -8.38 -0.36 6.33
C VAL A 539 -9.24 -0.83 5.17
N LYS A 540 -8.89 -2.01 4.63
CA LYS A 540 -9.59 -2.63 3.50
C LYS A 540 -10.56 -3.70 3.99
N LYS A 541 -11.78 -3.66 3.48
CA LYS A 541 -12.85 -4.62 3.73
C LYS A 541 -13.61 -4.92 2.44
N ALA A 542 -14.36 -6.01 2.41
CA ALA A 542 -15.25 -6.34 1.31
C ALA A 542 -16.66 -6.65 1.81
N ARG A 543 -17.67 -6.15 1.12
CA ARG A 543 -19.10 -6.38 1.41
C ARG A 543 -19.60 -7.57 0.61
N LEU A 544 -19.30 -8.78 1.05
CA LEU A 544 -19.66 -10.00 0.32
C LEU A 544 -21.04 -10.57 0.68
N THR A 545 -21.62 -10.13 1.80
CA THR A 545 -23.00 -10.47 2.18
C THR A 545 -23.78 -9.20 2.51
N GLU A 546 -25.11 -9.31 2.62
CA GLU A 546 -25.98 -8.16 2.89
C GLU A 546 -25.60 -7.43 4.19
N GLU A 547 -25.34 -8.21 5.24
CA GLU A 547 -25.17 -7.68 6.60
C GLU A 547 -23.71 -7.45 6.97
N LYS A 548 -22.80 -8.33 6.52
CA LYS A 548 -21.44 -8.41 7.06
C LYS A 548 -20.40 -8.02 6.02
N SER A 549 -19.43 -7.21 6.47
CA SER A 549 -18.17 -7.05 5.76
C SER A 549 -17.15 -8.08 6.25
N PHE A 550 -16.19 -8.36 5.37
CA PHE A 550 -15.08 -9.29 5.53
C PHE A 550 -13.78 -8.50 5.42
N ASP A 551 -12.77 -8.90 6.16
CA ASP A 551 -11.44 -8.30 6.12
C ASP A 551 -10.63 -8.99 5.01
N TYR A 552 -9.70 -8.23 4.43
CA TYR A 552 -8.67 -8.80 3.55
C TYR A 552 -7.68 -9.55 4.45
N MET A 553 -7.63 -10.87 4.33
CA MET A 553 -6.84 -11.72 5.19
C MET A 553 -5.95 -12.62 4.35
N HIS A 554 -4.66 -12.57 4.61
CA HIS A 554 -3.69 -13.44 3.96
C HIS A 554 -3.77 -14.85 4.54
N LEU A 555 -3.37 -15.83 3.73
CA LEU A 555 -3.15 -17.20 4.19
C LEU A 555 -1.71 -17.34 4.73
N HIS A 556 -1.59 -17.66 6.02
CA HIS A 556 -0.33 -17.98 6.71
C HIS A 556 -0.41 -19.33 7.44
N ILE A 557 0.74 -19.78 7.95
CA ILE A 557 0.97 -21.10 8.56
C ILE A 557 0.47 -21.17 10.01
#